data_AF-A0A314ZT00-F1
#
_entry.id   AF-A0A314ZT00-F1
#
_cell.length_a   1.000
_cell.length_b   1.000
_cell.length_c   1.000
_cell.angle_alpha   90.00
_cell.angle_beta   90.00
_cell.angle_gamma   90.00
#
_symmetry.space_group_name_H-M   'P 1'
#
loop_
_entity.id
_entity.type
_entity.pdbx_description
1 polymer ?
#
loop_
_entity_poly.entity_id
_entity_poly.type
_entity_poly.pdbx_seq_one_letter_code
_entity_poly.pdbx_strand_id
1 'polypeptide(L)'
;MLQFKSEPIRLLLTFLKVVPLVAGYVSESQTLNLKFRGFIQGEVPTACLKVTIEQRAEYQPGAGIPQIYDASVTLESELPLFKRFIWNWKKSIFVWMSMMLFMMEMLVTLICCRPLIIPRARPRVGSVRSSAIESSLPVRN
;
A
#
# COMPACT_ATOMS: atom_id res chain seq x y z
N MET A 1 -4.28 34.29 5.87
CA MET A 1 -4.65 35.71 6.12
C MET A 1 -6.15 35.75 6.40
N LEU A 2 -6.60 36.55 7.37
CA LEU A 2 -8.04 36.76 7.61
C LEU A 2 -8.69 37.38 6.38
N GLN A 3 -9.94 37.03 6.08
CA GLN A 3 -10.63 37.67 4.97
C GLN A 3 -11.14 39.03 5.44
N PHE A 4 -10.54 40.09 4.90
CA PHE A 4 -10.93 41.45 5.21
C PHE A 4 -12.34 41.74 4.71
N LYS A 5 -13.14 42.41 5.56
CA LYS A 5 -14.42 43.01 5.18
C LYS A 5 -14.37 44.49 5.50
N SER A 6 -14.80 45.31 4.55
CA SER A 6 -14.91 46.74 4.79
C SER A 6 -16.00 47.03 5.83
N GLU A 7 -15.87 48.15 6.55
CA GLU A 7 -16.85 48.58 7.54
C GLU A 7 -18.30 48.62 7.05
N PRO A 8 -18.64 49.24 5.90
CA PRO A 8 -20.04 49.30 5.47
C PRO A 8 -20.62 47.91 5.19
N ILE A 9 -19.81 47.00 4.64
CA ILE A 9 -20.23 45.62 4.38
C ILE A 9 -20.45 44.88 5.71
N ARG A 10 -19.57 45.11 6.70
CA ARG A 10 -19.70 44.50 8.03
C ARG A 10 -21.01 44.93 8.68
N LEU A 11 -21.31 46.23 8.71
CA LEU A 11 -22.53 46.78 9.30
C LEU A 11 -23.79 46.24 8.61
N LEU A 12 -23.81 46.19 7.28
CA LEU A 12 -24.94 45.64 6.52
C LEU A 12 -25.16 44.16 6.85
N LEU A 13 -24.09 43.37 6.94
CA LEU A 13 -24.16 41.95 7.24
C LEU A 13 -24.65 41.70 8.68
N THR A 14 -24.19 42.51 9.64
CA THR A 14 -24.66 42.48 11.02
C THR A 14 -26.15 42.84 11.08
N PHE A 15 -26.60 43.89 10.38
CA PHE A 15 -28.00 44.29 10.31
C PHE A 15 -28.90 43.15 9.81
N LEU A 16 -28.50 42.48 8.72
CA LEU A 16 -29.22 41.33 8.17
C LEU A 16 -29.25 40.12 9.12
N LYS A 17 -28.23 39.99 9.99
CA LYS A 17 -28.10 38.86 10.92
C LYS A 17 -28.61 39.17 12.34
N VAL A 18 -29.14 40.37 12.62
CA VAL A 18 -29.54 40.79 13.99
C VAL A 18 -30.41 39.74 14.70
N VAL A 19 -31.45 39.25 14.02
CA VAL A 19 -32.41 38.29 14.62
C VAL A 19 -31.72 36.98 15.06
N PRO A 20 -31.04 36.22 14.19
CA PRO A 20 -30.35 35.01 14.60
C PRO A 20 -29.14 35.26 15.51
N LEU A 21 -28.52 36.45 15.46
CA LEU A 21 -27.40 36.81 16.33
C LEU A 21 -27.86 36.99 17.79
N VAL A 22 -28.93 37.76 18.00
CA VAL A 22 -29.51 38.00 19.34
C VAL A 22 -30.12 36.71 19.91
N ALA A 23 -30.71 35.87 19.05
CA ALA A 23 -31.21 34.56 19.44
C ALA A 23 -30.11 33.53 19.74
N GLY A 24 -28.83 33.85 19.48
CA GLY A 24 -27.69 32.98 19.77
C GLY A 24 -27.47 31.83 18.78
N TYR A 25 -28.18 31.81 17.66
CA TYR A 25 -28.01 30.77 16.64
C TYR A 25 -26.77 30.97 15.78
N VAL A 26 -26.27 32.21 15.66
CA VAL A 26 -25.16 32.56 14.76
C VAL A 26 -24.17 33.47 15.49
N SER A 27 -22.87 33.24 15.29
CA SER A 27 -21.78 34.08 15.79
C SER A 27 -21.11 34.86 14.65
N GLU A 28 -20.56 36.04 14.95
CA GLU A 28 -19.75 36.83 14.02
C GLU A 28 -18.27 36.37 13.99
N SER A 29 -18.04 35.06 14.04
CA SER A 29 -16.71 34.47 13.95
C SER A 29 -16.33 34.14 12.49
N GLN A 30 -15.02 34.02 12.24
CA GLN A 30 -14.49 33.58 10.95
C GLN A 30 -13.69 32.29 11.11
N THR A 31 -14.12 31.24 10.41
CA THR A 31 -13.37 29.98 10.32
C THR A 31 -12.36 30.05 9.18
N LEU A 32 -11.07 29.86 9.49
CA LEU A 32 -10.00 29.82 8.50
C LEU A 32 -9.52 28.39 8.26
N ASN A 33 -9.62 27.92 7.03
CA ASN A 33 -9.12 26.61 6.62
C ASN A 33 -7.69 26.75 6.08
N LEU A 34 -6.70 26.29 6.86
CA LEU A 34 -5.29 26.27 6.48
C LEU A 34 -4.89 24.85 6.05
N LYS A 35 -4.39 24.70 4.83
CA LYS A 35 -3.91 23.40 4.31
C LYS A 35 -2.39 23.34 4.42
N PHE A 36 -1.90 22.48 5.31
CA PHE A 36 -0.48 22.14 5.38
C PHE A 36 -0.21 21.01 4.39
N ARG A 37 0.71 21.21 3.45
CA ARG A 37 1.10 20.23 2.43
C ARG A 37 2.62 20.06 2.42
N GLY A 38 3.09 18.92 1.93
CA GLY A 38 4.52 18.66 1.74
C GLY A 38 5.26 18.12 2.97
N PHE A 39 4.53 17.74 4.03
CA PHE A 39 5.14 17.01 5.14
C PHE A 39 5.31 15.53 4.72
N ILE A 40 6.55 15.11 4.55
CA ILE A 40 6.90 13.71 4.32
C ILE A 40 7.40 13.16 5.65
N GLN A 41 6.66 12.18 6.19
CA GLN A 41 7.06 11.52 7.42
C GLN A 41 8.28 10.64 7.15
N GLY A 42 9.33 10.81 7.97
CA GLY A 42 10.55 10.00 7.91
C GLY A 42 10.36 8.58 8.46
N GLU A 43 11.46 7.83 8.61
CA GLU A 43 11.43 6.46 9.14
C GLU A 43 10.90 6.39 10.58
N VAL A 44 11.20 7.41 11.38
CA VAL A 44 10.73 7.50 12.77
C VAL A 44 9.30 8.06 12.79
N PRO A 45 8.36 7.39 13.47
CA PRO A 45 6.99 7.87 13.55
C PRO A 45 6.90 9.21 14.30
N THR A 46 6.18 10.18 13.73
CA THR A 46 5.87 11.46 14.37
C THR A 46 4.78 11.24 15.41
N ALA A 47 5.10 11.46 16.69
CA ALA A 47 4.17 11.24 17.79
C ALA A 47 3.22 12.43 18.05
N CYS A 48 3.65 13.66 17.75
CA CYS A 48 2.89 14.86 18.06
C CYS A 48 3.10 15.93 16.99
N LEU A 49 2.05 16.72 16.73
CA LEU A 49 2.08 17.90 15.89
C LEU A 49 1.99 19.14 16.78
N LYS A 50 3.02 19.99 16.74
CA LYS A 50 2.98 21.32 17.36
C LYS A 50 2.69 22.36 16.29
N VAL A 51 1.55 23.04 16.39
CA VAL A 51 1.20 24.17 15.54
C VAL A 51 1.39 25.45 16.34
N THR A 52 2.26 26.32 15.85
CA THR A 52 2.51 27.65 16.45
C THR A 52 2.01 28.71 15.48
N ILE A 53 1.30 29.71 15.99
CA ILE A 53 0.87 30.87 15.21
C ILE A 53 1.82 32.02 15.57
N GLU A 54 2.56 32.49 14.59
CA GLU A 54 3.48 33.61 14.75
C GLU A 54 2.88 34.90 14.21
N GLN A 55 3.21 36.00 14.86
CA GLN A 55 2.84 37.33 14.41
C GLN A 55 3.55 37.67 13.08
N ARG A 56 2.91 38.47 12.24
CA ARG A 56 3.54 38.99 11.02
C ARG A 56 4.63 39.99 11.42
N ALA A 57 5.77 39.99 10.72
CA ALA A 57 6.95 40.79 11.03
C ALA A 57 6.73 42.32 11.11
N GLU A 58 5.60 42.81 10.62
CA GLU A 58 5.20 44.23 10.63
C GLU A 58 4.66 44.69 12.01
N TYR A 59 4.24 43.76 12.87
CA TYR A 59 3.62 44.08 14.16
C TYR A 59 4.61 43.97 15.33
N GLN A 60 4.42 44.83 16.33
CA GLN A 60 5.19 44.80 17.58
C GLN A 60 4.99 43.46 18.33
N PRO A 61 5.96 43.03 19.16
CA PRO A 61 5.83 41.82 19.98
C PRO A 61 4.53 41.79 20.80
N GLY A 62 3.65 40.83 20.51
CA GLY A 62 2.36 40.68 21.18
C GLY A 62 1.19 41.40 20.50
N ALA A 63 1.43 42.14 19.42
CA ALA A 63 0.39 42.73 18.58
C ALA A 63 0.18 41.88 17.31
N GLY A 64 -1.08 41.80 16.84
CA GLY A 64 -1.40 41.20 15.54
C GLY A 64 -1.71 39.69 15.54
N ILE A 65 -1.75 39.03 16.71
CA ILE A 65 -2.32 37.68 16.82
C ILE A 65 -3.84 37.81 16.97
N PRO A 66 -4.65 37.19 16.10
CA PRO A 66 -6.09 37.26 16.22
C PRO A 66 -6.59 36.46 17.41
N GLN A 67 -7.76 36.83 17.93
CA GLN A 67 -8.45 36.05 18.94
C GLN A 67 -8.96 34.73 18.34
N ILE A 68 -8.64 33.62 18.99
CA ILE A 68 -9.01 32.27 18.56
C ILE A 68 -9.96 31.70 19.60
N TYR A 69 -11.14 31.29 19.15
CA TYR A 69 -12.17 30.68 20.00
C TYR A 69 -12.17 29.16 19.91
N ASP A 70 -11.84 28.63 18.74
CA ASP A 70 -11.79 27.20 18.47
C ASP A 70 -10.71 26.92 17.42
N ALA A 71 -10.10 25.74 17.52
CA ALA A 71 -9.08 25.27 16.60
C ALA A 71 -9.18 23.75 16.44
N SER A 72 -9.41 23.32 15.20
CA SER A 72 -9.44 21.91 14.83
C SER A 72 -8.34 21.61 13.82
N VAL A 73 -7.63 20.50 14.02
CA VAL A 73 -6.61 20.00 13.08
C VAL A 73 -7.05 18.64 12.55
N THR A 74 -7.25 18.54 11.25
CA THR A 74 -7.55 17.28 10.56
C THR A 74 -6.30 16.79 9.85
N LEU A 75 -5.77 15.65 10.29
CA LEU A 75 -4.60 15.01 9.68
C LEU A 75 -5.07 13.98 8.65
N GLU A 76 -4.83 14.28 7.37
CA GLU A 76 -5.05 13.34 6.28
C GLU A 76 -3.71 12.69 5.91
N SER A 77 -3.49 11.44 6.33
CA SER A 77 -2.32 10.67 5.93
C SER A 77 -2.65 9.79 4.73
N GLU A 78 -2.01 10.06 3.59
CA GLU A 78 -1.99 9.10 2.50
C GLU A 78 -1.03 7.96 2.88
N LEU A 79 -1.57 6.76 3.11
CA LEU A 79 -0.69 5.59 3.22
C LEU A 79 0.05 5.41 1.89
N PRO A 80 1.36 5.12 1.90
CA PRO A 80 2.09 4.87 0.68
C PRO A 80 1.36 3.82 -0.15
N LEU A 81 1.17 4.11 -1.44
CA LEU A 81 0.29 3.34 -2.33
C LEU A 81 0.55 1.83 -2.24
N PHE A 82 1.81 1.43 -2.12
CA PHE A 82 2.23 0.04 -1.95
C PHE A 82 1.70 -0.60 -0.67
N LYS A 83 1.68 0.11 0.46
CA LYS A 83 1.17 -0.41 1.73
C LYS A 83 -0.34 -0.62 1.66
N ARG A 84 -1.07 0.26 0.95
CA ARG A 84 -2.50 0.09 0.66
C ARG A 84 -2.75 -1.09 -0.29
N PHE A 85 -1.92 -1.26 -1.30
CA PHE A 85 -1.99 -2.38 -2.23
C PHE A 85 -1.75 -3.71 -1.51
N ILE A 86 -0.67 -3.84 -0.74
CA ILE A 86 -0.34 -5.03 0.04
C ILE A 86 -1.46 -5.35 1.04
N TRP A 87 -2.03 -4.34 1.70
CA TRP A 87 -3.12 -4.54 2.65
C TRP A 87 -4.37 -5.11 1.97
N ASN A 88 -4.78 -4.52 0.84
CA ASN A 88 -5.93 -4.99 0.07
C ASN A 88 -5.66 -6.35 -0.61
N TRP A 89 -4.41 -6.62 -0.98
CA TRP A 89 -4.01 -7.81 -1.74
C TRP A 89 -3.50 -8.95 -0.85
N LYS A 90 -3.50 -8.81 0.48
CA LYS A 90 -2.95 -9.79 1.42
C LYS A 90 -3.46 -11.22 1.15
N LYS A 91 -4.75 -11.37 0.82
CA LYS A 91 -5.36 -12.67 0.49
C LYS A 91 -4.94 -13.17 -0.89
N SER A 92 -4.91 -12.29 -1.90
CA SER A 92 -4.49 -12.63 -3.26
C SER A 92 -3.02 -13.05 -3.32
N ILE A 93 -2.13 -12.32 -2.64
CA ILE A 93 -0.71 -12.64 -2.54
C ILE A 93 -0.52 -14.03 -1.91
N PHE A 94 -1.26 -14.35 -0.84
CA PHE A 94 -1.15 -15.66 -0.20
C PHE A 94 -1.57 -16.81 -1.13
N VAL A 95 -2.70 -16.65 -1.83
CA VAL A 95 -3.17 -17.65 -2.81
C VAL A 95 -2.17 -17.79 -3.96
N TRP A 96 -1.66 -16.67 -4.48
CA TRP A 96 -0.70 -16.66 -5.57
C TRP A 96 0.62 -17.35 -5.19
N MET A 97 1.13 -17.06 -3.99
CA MET A 97 2.32 -17.71 -3.45
C MET A 97 2.13 -19.22 -3.30
N SER A 98 0.98 -19.66 -2.79
CA SER A 98 0.66 -21.09 -2.68
C SER A 98 0.56 -21.76 -4.05
N MET A 99 -0.07 -21.11 -5.03
CA MET A 99 -0.18 -21.63 -6.40
C MET A 99 1.19 -21.74 -7.08
N MET A 100 2.06 -20.73 -6.93
CA MET A 100 3.42 -20.78 -7.46
C MET A 100 4.26 -21.87 -6.80
N LEU A 101 4.14 -22.04 -5.48
CA LEU A 101 4.81 -23.13 -4.77
C LEU A 101 4.37 -24.50 -5.31
N PHE A 102 3.06 -24.71 -5.46
CA PHE A 102 2.50 -25.95 -6.01
C PHE A 102 2.98 -26.21 -7.46
N MET A 103 2.98 -25.18 -8.31
CA MET A 103 3.47 -25.31 -9.69
C MET A 103 4.95 -25.66 -9.75
N MET A 104 5.77 -25.10 -8.86
CA MET A 104 7.19 -25.44 -8.75
C MET A 104 7.41 -26.87 -8.28
N GLU A 105 6.66 -27.34 -7.28
CA GLU A 105 6.71 -28.74 -6.84
C GLU A 105 6.27 -29.71 -7.94
N MET A 106 5.20 -29.37 -8.68
CA MET A 106 4.74 -30.12 -9.84
C MET A 106 5.78 -30.17 -10.96
N LEU A 107 6.51 -29.09 -11.20
CA LEU A 107 7.58 -29.05 -12.20
C LEU A 107 8.78 -29.89 -11.77
N VAL A 108 9.21 -29.78 -10.51
CA VAL A 108 10.32 -30.56 -9.94
C VAL A 108 10.01 -32.05 -9.96
N THR A 109 8.82 -32.45 -9.50
CA THR A 109 8.38 -33.85 -9.57
C THR A 109 8.31 -34.34 -11.01
N LEU A 110 7.81 -33.53 -11.95
CA LEU A 110 7.82 -33.92 -13.36
C LEU A 110 9.25 -34.14 -13.87
N ILE A 111 10.20 -33.24 -13.57
CA ILE A 111 11.60 -33.35 -14.02
C ILE A 111 12.31 -34.53 -13.35
N CYS A 112 12.20 -34.69 -12.02
CA CYS A 112 12.82 -35.76 -11.25
C CYS A 112 12.19 -37.15 -11.51
N CYS A 113 10.88 -37.20 -11.81
CA CYS A 113 10.15 -38.44 -12.07
C CYS A 113 9.96 -38.74 -13.58
N ARG A 114 10.45 -37.90 -14.50
CA ARG A 114 10.54 -38.25 -15.94
C ARG A 114 11.18 -39.62 -16.23
N PRO A 115 12.25 -40.06 -15.55
CA PRO A 115 12.79 -41.42 -15.74
C PRO A 115 11.91 -42.54 -15.14
N LEU A 116 10.89 -42.22 -14.33
CA LEU A 116 9.95 -43.18 -13.74
C LEU A 116 8.61 -43.27 -14.48
N ILE A 117 8.14 -42.18 -15.11
CA ILE A 117 6.83 -42.12 -15.77
C ILE A 117 6.89 -42.63 -17.23
N ILE A 118 8.05 -42.55 -17.89
CA ILE A 118 8.26 -43.17 -19.21
C ILE A 118 9.01 -44.50 -18.99
N PRO A 119 8.32 -45.66 -18.89
CA PRO A 119 9.01 -46.93 -18.90
C PRO A 119 9.68 -47.05 -20.28
N ARG A 120 11.01 -47.05 -20.29
CA ARG A 120 11.80 -47.39 -21.48
C ARG A 120 11.15 -48.61 -22.15
N ALA A 121 10.61 -48.43 -23.36
CA ALA A 121 10.26 -49.53 -24.24
C ALA A 121 11.55 -50.31 -24.48
N ARG A 122 11.75 -51.39 -23.72
CA ARG A 122 12.88 -52.30 -23.84
C ARG A 122 12.72 -53.00 -25.19
N PRO A 123 13.67 -52.89 -26.15
CA PRO A 123 13.68 -53.79 -27.29
C PRO A 123 13.89 -55.20 -26.73
N ARG A 124 12.96 -56.12 -26.99
CA ARG A 124 13.11 -57.54 -26.68
C ARG A 124 14.35 -58.05 -27.41
N VAL A 125 15.42 -58.34 -26.66
CA VAL A 125 16.49 -59.22 -27.14
C VAL A 125 15.88 -60.61 -27.24
N GLY A 126 15.56 -61.02 -28.47
CA GLY A 126 15.13 -62.37 -28.79
C GLY A 126 16.30 -63.32 -28.64
N SER A 127 16.33 -64.04 -27.52
CA SER A 127 17.08 -65.28 -27.37
C SER A 127 16.35 -66.37 -28.18
N VAL A 128 16.91 -66.81 -29.30
CA VAL A 128 16.58 -68.09 -29.90
C VAL A 128 17.87 -68.89 -30.01
N ARG A 129 18.05 -69.77 -29.02
CA ARG A 129 18.99 -70.87 -29.02
C ARG A 129 18.31 -72.03 -29.74
N SER A 130 18.81 -72.41 -30.91
CA SER A 130 18.45 -73.68 -31.56
C SER A 130 19.72 -74.41 -31.99
N SER A 131 19.94 -75.52 -31.31
CA SER A 131 20.98 -76.53 -31.53
C SER A 131 20.76 -77.32 -32.83
N ALA A 132 21.82 -77.48 -33.62
CA ALA A 132 22.06 -78.59 -34.53
C ALA A 132 23.59 -78.83 -34.48
N ILE A 133 24.07 -79.77 -33.66
CA ILE A 133 24.48 -81.12 -34.07
C ILE A 133 25.27 -81.09 -35.38
N GLU A 134 26.60 -81.07 -35.29
CA GLU A 134 27.40 -82.06 -36.00
C GLU A 134 28.73 -82.32 -35.28
N SER A 135 28.97 -83.60 -35.09
CA SER A 135 30.05 -84.26 -34.39
C SER A 135 31.37 -84.20 -35.16
N SER A 136 32.48 -83.87 -34.48
CA SER A 136 33.69 -84.72 -34.41
C SER A 136 34.78 -84.06 -33.57
N LEU A 137 35.23 -84.79 -32.55
CA LEU A 137 36.44 -84.58 -31.74
C LEU A 137 37.60 -85.40 -32.39
N PRO A 138 38.86 -85.34 -31.90
CA PRO A 138 39.64 -84.18 -31.47
C PRO A 138 41.16 -84.24 -31.87
N VAL A 139 41.85 -83.11 -31.70
CA VAL A 139 43.21 -82.96 -31.11
C VAL A 139 44.45 -83.62 -31.76
N ARG A 140 45.34 -82.73 -32.26
CA ARG A 140 46.81 -82.61 -32.06
C ARG A 140 47.72 -83.83 -32.35
N ASN A 141 48.62 -83.64 -33.33
CA ASN A 141 50.07 -83.47 -33.10
C ASN A 141 50.63 -82.45 -34.08
#